data_AF-T1B3T6-F1
#
_entry.id   AF-T1B3T6-F1
#
_cell.length_a   1.000
_cell.length_b   1.000
_cell.length_c   1.000
_cell.angle_alpha   90.00
_cell.angle_beta   90.00
_cell.angle_gamma   90.00
#
_symmetry.space_group_name_H-M   'P 1'
#
loop_
_entity.id
_entity.type
_entity.pdbx_description
1 polymer ?
#
loop_
_entity_poly.entity_id
_entity_poly.type
_entity_poly.pdbx_seq_one_letter_code
_entity_poly.pdbx_strand_id
1 'polypeptide(L)'
;MVPVLGFDESDVLIWRGLQKIAADGTKKFALGTRPHGAFAMVPCGEDPLACAEALRSAQRFILCEGVGTALALHQVTGLPVVAALSAGNLPVFARAIAGKVTDHVMIYADADGRAAREDQSYVGQRMAVEAARVFGASARVAIPSRRVGVTPPGYDARDQLRDGDGAAISAAIEAARPADLTRLPS
;
A
#
# COMPACT_ATOMS: atom_id res chain seq x y z
N MET A 1 3.04 -9.26 -15.55
CA MET A 1 1.64 -9.29 -15.04
C MET A 1 1.70 -9.64 -13.56
N VAL A 2 0.71 -9.23 -12.77
CA VAL A 2 0.70 -9.40 -11.31
C VAL A 2 -0.55 -10.19 -10.90
N PRO A 3 -0.41 -11.28 -10.12
CA PRO A 3 -1.54 -11.97 -9.50
C PRO A 3 -2.32 -11.02 -8.60
N VAL A 4 -3.64 -11.06 -8.72
CA VAL A 4 -4.56 -10.30 -7.88
C VAL A 4 -5.32 -11.29 -7.01
N LEU A 5 -5.25 -11.06 -5.71
CA LEU A 5 -5.82 -11.90 -4.66
C LEU A 5 -6.91 -11.11 -3.91
N GLY A 6 -7.69 -11.80 -3.09
CA GLY A 6 -8.63 -11.19 -2.18
C GLY A 6 -9.25 -12.22 -1.25
N PHE A 7 -10.06 -11.77 -0.31
CA PHE A 7 -10.83 -12.65 0.57
C PHE A 7 -12.25 -12.78 0.05
N ASP A 8 -12.83 -13.98 0.08
CA ASP A 8 -14.26 -14.18 -0.16
C ASP A 8 -15.10 -13.88 1.09
N GLU A 9 -16.41 -14.13 1.01
CA GLU A 9 -17.37 -13.87 2.10
C GLU A 9 -17.15 -14.76 3.32
N SER A 10 -16.42 -15.87 3.16
CA SER A 10 -16.04 -16.80 4.22
C SER A 10 -14.63 -16.55 4.74
N ASP A 11 -14.06 -15.37 4.46
CA ASP A 11 -12.70 -14.97 4.84
C ASP A 11 -11.58 -15.83 4.23
N VAL A 12 -11.89 -16.65 3.22
CA VAL A 12 -10.93 -17.53 2.53
C VAL A 12 -10.19 -16.73 1.47
N LEU A 13 -8.86 -16.89 1.43
CA LEU A 13 -8.04 -16.27 0.41
C LEU A 13 -8.26 -16.94 -0.95
N ILE A 14 -8.54 -16.14 -1.97
CA ILE A 14 -8.86 -16.61 -3.32
C ILE A 14 -8.14 -15.80 -4.38
N TRP A 15 -7.95 -16.43 -5.54
CA TRP A 15 -7.52 -15.75 -6.75
C TRP A 15 -8.66 -14.89 -7.30
N ARG A 16 -8.39 -13.61 -7.55
CA ARG A 16 -9.35 -12.61 -8.04
C ARG A 16 -9.09 -12.18 -9.48
N GLY A 17 -7.90 -12.47 -10.03
CA GLY A 17 -7.56 -12.18 -11.42
C GLY A 17 -6.11 -11.72 -11.60
N LEU A 18 -5.91 -10.81 -12.56
CA LEU A 18 -4.57 -10.32 -12.95
C LEU A 18 -4.59 -8.82 -13.19
N GLN A 19 -3.52 -8.13 -12.80
CA GLN A 19 -3.25 -6.76 -13.21
C GLN A 19 -2.08 -6.73 -14.20
N LYS A 20 -2.29 -6.06 -15.33
CA LYS A 20 -1.26 -5.75 -16.32
C LYS A 20 -0.71 -4.36 -16.02
N ILE A 21 0.61 -4.26 -15.97
CA ILE A 21 1.34 -2.99 -15.85
C ILE A 21 2.17 -2.89 -17.12
N ALA A 22 1.88 -1.89 -17.95
CA ALA A 22 2.62 -1.62 -19.17
C ALA A 22 3.94 -0.91 -18.88
N ALA A 23 4.84 -0.86 -19.87
CA ALA A 23 6.17 -0.26 -19.72
C ALA A 23 6.11 1.24 -19.36
N ASP A 24 5.08 1.93 -19.83
CA ASP A 24 4.78 3.34 -19.50
C ASP A 24 4.20 3.53 -18.09
N GLY A 25 3.96 2.44 -17.34
CA GLY A 25 3.34 2.45 -16.02
C GLY A 25 1.82 2.37 -16.02
N THR A 26 1.16 2.34 -17.18
CA THR A 26 -0.30 2.20 -17.28
C THR A 26 -0.74 0.86 -16.65
N LYS A 27 -1.67 0.92 -15.68
CA LYS A 27 -2.20 -0.24 -14.97
C LYS A 27 -3.61 -0.57 -15.48
N LYS A 28 -3.85 -1.82 -15.87
CA LYS A 28 -5.17 -2.31 -16.29
C LYS A 28 -5.44 -3.68 -15.69
N PHE A 29 -6.65 -3.87 -15.16
CA PHE A 29 -7.10 -5.20 -14.76
C PHE A 29 -7.46 -6.05 -15.98
N ALA A 30 -7.12 -7.34 -15.95
CA ALA A 30 -7.55 -8.29 -16.96
C ALA A 30 -9.08 -8.52 -16.87
N LEU A 31 -9.71 -8.85 -17.99
CA LEU A 31 -11.14 -9.16 -18.03
C LEU A 31 -11.48 -10.24 -16.99
N GLY A 32 -12.58 -10.04 -16.25
CA GLY A 32 -13.02 -10.93 -15.17
C GLY A 32 -12.36 -10.68 -13.81
N THR A 33 -11.35 -9.80 -13.74
CA THR A 33 -10.76 -9.43 -12.44
C THR A 33 -11.74 -8.61 -11.62
N ARG A 34 -11.92 -8.96 -10.34
CA ARG A 34 -12.74 -8.21 -9.39
C ARG A 34 -11.83 -7.30 -8.55
N PRO A 35 -11.81 -5.97 -8.76
CA PRO A 35 -10.79 -5.09 -8.19
C PRO A 35 -11.10 -4.62 -6.75
N HIS A 36 -12.36 -4.60 -6.34
CA HIS A 36 -12.74 -4.16 -5.00
C HIS A 36 -12.25 -5.14 -3.94
N GLY A 37 -11.57 -4.62 -2.90
CA GLY A 37 -10.96 -5.41 -1.83
C GLY A 37 -9.81 -6.32 -2.29
N ALA A 38 -9.37 -6.16 -3.54
CA ALA A 38 -8.32 -6.98 -4.12
C ALA A 38 -6.94 -6.40 -3.82
N PHE A 39 -5.93 -7.26 -3.73
CA PHE A 39 -4.56 -6.86 -3.44
C PHE A 39 -3.54 -7.73 -4.19
N ALA A 40 -2.27 -7.32 -4.16
CA ALA A 40 -1.16 -8.09 -4.68
C ALA A 40 0.00 -8.14 -3.66
N MET A 41 0.80 -9.21 -3.74
CA MET A 41 1.97 -9.44 -2.90
C MET A 41 3.26 -9.09 -3.63
N VAL A 42 4.20 -8.48 -2.92
CA VAL A 42 5.57 -8.24 -3.37
C VAL A 42 6.56 -8.65 -2.26
N PRO A 43 7.51 -9.56 -2.53
CA PRO A 43 7.61 -10.36 -3.74
C PRO A 43 6.44 -11.34 -3.82
N CYS A 44 6.09 -11.72 -5.04
CA CYS A 44 5.13 -12.79 -5.29
C CYS A 44 5.94 -14.06 -5.55
N GLY A 45 5.90 -15.02 -4.63
CA GLY A 45 6.54 -16.32 -4.82
C GLY A 45 5.83 -17.18 -5.86
N GLU A 46 6.26 -18.43 -6.01
CA GLU A 46 5.66 -19.38 -6.96
C GLU A 46 4.18 -19.67 -6.67
N ASP A 47 3.81 -19.65 -5.39
CA ASP A 47 2.43 -19.74 -4.93
C ASP A 47 2.00 -18.41 -4.27
N PRO A 48 1.27 -17.54 -4.99
CA PRO A 48 0.76 -16.28 -4.47
C PRO A 48 -0.18 -16.45 -3.27
N LEU A 49 -0.98 -17.54 -3.24
CA LEU A 49 -1.92 -17.78 -2.15
C LEU A 49 -1.17 -18.16 -0.88
N ALA A 50 -0.19 -19.07 -0.97
CA ALA A 50 0.66 -19.40 0.17
C ALA A 50 1.43 -18.18 0.69
N CYS A 51 1.94 -17.33 -0.20
CA CYS A 51 2.62 -16.07 0.17
C CYS A 51 1.70 -15.12 0.95
N ALA A 52 0.45 -14.98 0.52
CA ALA A 52 -0.51 -14.11 1.19
C ALA A 52 -1.08 -14.71 2.48
N GLU A 53 -1.20 -16.03 2.60
CA GLU A 53 -1.55 -16.67 3.88
C GLU A 53 -0.48 -16.44 4.94
N ALA A 54 0.80 -16.42 4.55
CA ALA A 54 1.90 -16.09 5.46
C ALA A 54 1.80 -14.68 6.07
N LEU A 55 1.06 -13.74 5.45
CA LEU A 55 0.80 -12.43 6.05
C LEU A 55 0.01 -12.52 7.36
N ARG A 56 -0.89 -13.50 7.50
CA ARG A 56 -1.71 -13.63 8.70
C ARG A 56 -0.88 -13.98 9.93
N SER A 57 0.34 -14.46 9.76
CA SER A 57 1.29 -14.73 10.85
C SER A 57 2.57 -13.90 10.74
N ALA A 58 2.65 -12.99 9.76
CA ALA A 58 3.81 -12.16 9.55
C ALA A 58 3.98 -11.17 10.71
N GLN A 59 5.22 -11.09 11.22
CA GLN A 59 5.57 -10.13 12.27
C GLN A 59 5.64 -8.69 11.77
N ARG A 60 5.94 -8.48 10.48
CA ARG A 60 6.09 -7.16 9.84
C ARG A 60 5.79 -7.24 8.34
N PHE A 61 4.99 -6.32 7.84
CA PHE A 61 4.82 -6.08 6.41
C PHE A 61 4.51 -4.60 6.17
N ILE A 62 4.66 -4.17 4.91
CA ILE A 62 4.27 -2.83 4.48
C ILE A 62 2.98 -2.93 3.66
N LEU A 63 2.04 -2.01 3.88
CA LEU A 63 0.84 -1.85 3.05
C LEU A 63 0.97 -0.54 2.26
N CYS A 64 0.75 -0.58 0.95
CA CYS A 64 0.73 0.61 0.09
C CYS A 64 -0.33 0.49 -1.00
N GLU A 65 -0.54 1.56 -1.77
CA GLU A 65 -1.56 1.59 -2.81
C GLU A 65 -1.15 0.78 -4.06
N GLY A 66 -0.02 1.12 -4.68
CA GLY A 66 0.36 0.59 -5.98
C GLY A 66 1.41 -0.52 -5.96
N VAL A 67 1.43 -1.37 -6.98
CA VAL A 67 2.50 -2.37 -7.19
C VAL A 67 3.87 -1.71 -7.42
N GLY A 68 3.91 -0.57 -8.13
CA GLY A 68 5.16 0.18 -8.34
C GLY A 68 5.77 0.67 -7.03
N THR A 69 4.93 1.23 -6.16
CA THR A 69 5.26 1.60 -4.78
C THR A 69 5.73 0.39 -3.99
N ALA A 70 5.02 -0.74 -4.09
CA ALA A 70 5.38 -1.98 -3.38
C ALA A 70 6.75 -2.53 -3.78
N LEU A 71 7.07 -2.53 -5.08
CA LEU A 71 8.39 -2.93 -5.59
C LEU A 71 9.50 -2.04 -5.04
N ALA A 72 9.28 -0.73 -5.03
CA ALA A 72 10.26 0.23 -4.51
C ALA A 72 10.51 0.03 -3.00
N LEU A 73 9.43 -0.14 -2.23
CA LEU A 73 9.51 -0.40 -0.80
C LEU A 73 10.21 -1.73 -0.49
N HIS A 74 9.89 -2.78 -1.24
CA HIS A 74 10.56 -4.07 -1.08
C HIS A 74 12.05 -3.99 -1.42
N GLN A 75 12.40 -3.29 -2.51
CA GLN A 75 13.79 -3.11 -2.93
C GLN A 75 14.64 -2.40 -1.84
N VAL A 76 14.07 -1.43 -1.13
CA VAL A 76 14.80 -0.69 -0.07
C VAL A 76 14.81 -1.44 1.26
N THR A 77 13.69 -2.05 1.64
CA THR A 77 13.49 -2.58 3.01
C THR A 77 13.71 -4.08 3.14
N GLY A 78 13.60 -4.82 2.04
CA GLY A 78 13.55 -6.29 2.03
C GLY A 78 12.28 -6.89 2.65
N LEU A 79 11.34 -6.07 3.15
CA LEU A 79 10.12 -6.54 3.81
C LEU A 79 9.07 -6.98 2.77
N PRO A 80 8.18 -7.92 3.11
CA PRO A 80 6.98 -8.18 2.32
C PRO A 80 6.11 -6.93 2.23
N VAL A 81 5.59 -6.64 1.04
CA VAL A 81 4.74 -5.49 0.77
C VAL A 81 3.45 -5.92 0.11
N VAL A 82 2.34 -5.42 0.63
CA VAL A 82 1.00 -5.58 0.08
C VAL A 82 0.63 -4.33 -0.70
N ALA A 83 0.34 -4.50 -1.98
CA ALA A 83 -0.26 -3.46 -2.81
C ALA A 83 -1.78 -3.62 -2.80
N ALA A 84 -2.52 -2.64 -2.26
CA ALA A 84 -3.99 -2.64 -2.21
C ALA A 84 -4.66 -2.36 -3.57
N LEU A 85 -3.88 -1.99 -4.59
CA LEU A 85 -4.28 -1.73 -5.98
C LEU A 85 -5.23 -0.53 -6.18
N SER A 86 -5.63 0.15 -5.11
CA SER A 86 -6.28 1.47 -5.08
C SER A 86 -6.26 2.02 -3.64
N ALA A 87 -6.30 3.34 -3.48
CA ALA A 87 -6.40 3.99 -2.17
C ALA A 87 -7.57 3.41 -1.35
N GLY A 88 -8.76 3.30 -1.96
CA GLY A 88 -9.97 2.83 -1.28
C GLY A 88 -9.91 1.38 -0.79
N ASN A 89 -8.98 0.57 -1.30
CA ASN A 89 -8.78 -0.80 -0.83
C ASN A 89 -7.89 -0.88 0.42
N LEU A 90 -7.13 0.16 0.77
CA LEU A 90 -6.29 0.17 1.99
C LEU A 90 -7.10 -0.17 3.25
N PRO A 91 -8.21 0.54 3.57
CA PRO A 91 -9.00 0.20 4.75
C PRO A 91 -9.82 -1.10 4.58
N VAL A 92 -10.16 -1.49 3.35
CA VAL A 92 -10.84 -2.77 3.09
C VAL A 92 -9.92 -3.94 3.43
N PHE A 93 -8.68 -3.91 2.94
CA PHE A 93 -7.66 -4.88 3.28
C PHE A 93 -7.40 -4.91 4.79
N ALA A 94 -7.23 -3.74 5.40
CA ALA A 94 -7.00 -3.64 6.84
C ALA A 94 -8.10 -4.33 7.66
N ARG A 95 -9.38 -4.14 7.30
CA ARG A 95 -10.50 -4.81 7.97
C ARG A 95 -10.48 -6.32 7.80
N ALA A 96 -10.14 -6.83 6.62
CA ALA A 96 -10.13 -8.26 6.33
C ALA A 96 -9.08 -9.06 7.13
N ILE A 97 -8.01 -8.38 7.55
CA ILE A 97 -6.91 -9.00 8.31
C ILE A 97 -6.75 -8.45 9.74
N ALA A 98 -7.63 -7.55 10.18
CA ALA A 98 -7.63 -7.00 11.53
C ALA A 98 -7.75 -8.15 12.56
N GLY A 99 -6.97 -8.07 13.64
CA GLY A 99 -6.92 -9.10 14.68
C GLY A 99 -6.18 -10.39 14.29
N LYS A 100 -5.76 -10.55 13.03
CA LYS A 100 -4.93 -11.67 12.57
C LYS A 100 -3.44 -11.30 12.61
N VAL A 101 -3.11 -10.01 12.43
CA VAL A 101 -1.74 -9.50 12.47
C VAL A 101 -1.24 -9.34 13.91
N THR A 102 0.01 -9.74 14.18
CA THR A 102 0.55 -9.83 15.54
C THR A 102 1.29 -8.59 16.02
N ASP A 103 1.94 -7.83 15.13
CA ASP A 103 2.40 -6.48 15.46
C ASP A 103 2.85 -5.67 14.21
N HIS A 104 3.00 -4.35 14.38
CA HIS A 104 3.75 -3.44 13.51
C HIS A 104 3.46 -3.49 11.98
N VAL A 105 2.28 -3.00 11.59
CA VAL A 105 1.94 -2.69 10.19
C VAL A 105 2.45 -1.30 9.81
N MET A 106 3.35 -1.24 8.83
CA MET A 106 3.73 0.04 8.22
C MET A 106 2.81 0.32 7.03
N ILE A 107 2.12 1.45 7.03
CA ILE A 107 1.32 1.88 5.88
C ILE A 107 2.05 3.01 5.19
N TYR A 108 2.40 2.81 3.93
CA TYR A 108 3.09 3.80 3.10
C TYR A 108 2.08 4.43 2.14
N ALA A 109 1.72 5.68 2.40
CA ALA A 109 0.76 6.42 1.58
C ALA A 109 1.38 6.93 0.29
N ASP A 110 0.56 7.15 -0.73
CA ASP A 110 0.91 8.04 -1.84
C ASP A 110 0.64 9.49 -1.40
N ALA A 111 1.53 10.42 -1.75
CA ALA A 111 1.41 11.84 -1.40
C ALA A 111 0.53 12.58 -2.42
N ASP A 112 -0.77 12.27 -2.43
CA ASP A 112 -1.74 12.94 -3.29
C ASP A 112 -1.90 14.41 -2.94
N GLY A 113 -2.32 15.21 -3.92
CA GLY A 113 -2.61 16.63 -3.75
C GLY A 113 -4.10 16.92 -3.61
N ARG A 114 -4.45 18.21 -3.72
CA ARG A 114 -5.83 18.66 -3.83
C ARG A 114 -6.41 18.23 -5.18
N ALA A 115 -7.63 17.71 -5.16
CA ALA A 115 -8.36 17.28 -6.36
C ALA A 115 -9.50 18.27 -6.67
N ALA A 116 -10.05 18.18 -7.89
CA ALA A 116 -11.19 19.00 -8.30
C ALA A 116 -12.44 18.73 -7.45
N ARG A 117 -12.60 17.49 -6.99
CA ARG A 117 -13.61 17.13 -5.98
C ARG A 117 -12.93 17.02 -4.62
N GLU A 118 -13.50 17.69 -3.63
CA GLU A 118 -12.91 17.78 -2.30
C GLU A 118 -12.79 16.40 -1.63
N ASP A 119 -13.77 15.52 -1.84
CA ASP A 119 -13.77 14.14 -1.34
C ASP A 119 -12.66 13.26 -1.94
N GLN A 120 -12.01 13.70 -3.01
CA GLN A 120 -10.87 13.04 -3.66
C GLN A 120 -9.52 13.69 -3.32
N SER A 121 -9.52 14.78 -2.55
CA SER A 121 -8.27 15.43 -2.13
C SER A 121 -7.52 14.57 -1.11
N TYR A 122 -6.21 14.45 -1.30
CA TYR A 122 -5.31 13.70 -0.40
C TYR A 122 -5.79 12.26 -0.14
N VAL A 123 -6.36 11.61 -1.16
CA VAL A 123 -7.07 10.33 -1.00
C VAL A 123 -6.14 9.21 -0.53
N GLY A 124 -4.93 9.11 -1.08
CA GLY A 124 -3.90 8.16 -0.64
C GLY A 124 -3.58 8.29 0.84
N GLN A 125 -3.32 9.52 1.31
CA GLN A 125 -3.04 9.77 2.73
C GLN A 125 -4.27 9.54 3.62
N ARG A 126 -5.47 9.95 3.20
CA ARG A 126 -6.71 9.74 3.96
C ARG A 126 -7.03 8.26 4.15
N MET A 127 -6.92 7.47 3.09
CA MET A 127 -7.20 6.04 3.14
C MET A 127 -6.12 5.27 3.90
N ALA A 128 -4.86 5.71 3.83
CA ALA A 128 -3.79 5.17 4.68
C ALA A 128 -4.07 5.43 6.17
N VAL A 129 -4.52 6.63 6.53
CA VAL A 129 -4.92 6.94 7.91
C VAL A 129 -6.15 6.14 8.35
N GLU A 130 -7.14 5.93 7.47
CA GLU A 130 -8.29 5.06 7.78
C GLU A 130 -7.86 3.62 8.03
N ALA A 131 -7.00 3.06 7.18
CA ALA A 131 -6.42 1.73 7.38
C ALA A 131 -5.65 1.63 8.69
N ALA A 132 -4.86 2.66 9.04
CA ALA A 132 -4.12 2.70 10.30
C ALA A 132 -5.06 2.70 11.52
N ARG A 133 -6.20 3.39 11.45
CA ARG A 133 -7.22 3.36 12.52
C ARG A 133 -7.81 1.97 12.72
N VAL A 134 -7.99 1.20 11.66
CA VAL A 134 -8.47 -0.19 11.74
C VAL A 134 -7.48 -1.08 12.48
N PHE A 135 -6.18 -0.92 12.22
CA PHE A 135 -5.12 -1.66 12.92
C PHE A 135 -4.82 -1.13 14.33
N GLY A 136 -5.27 0.08 14.67
CA GLY A 136 -5.07 0.68 15.99
C GLY A 136 -3.58 0.90 16.31
N ALA A 137 -3.17 0.55 17.53
CA ALA A 137 -1.81 0.78 18.04
C ALA A 137 -0.72 0.05 17.26
N SER A 138 -1.08 -1.00 16.50
CA SER A 138 -0.14 -1.79 15.71
C SER A 138 0.26 -1.12 14.40
N ALA A 139 -0.34 0.00 13.99
CA ALA A 139 -0.04 0.64 12.71
C ALA A 139 0.55 2.04 12.81
N ARG A 140 1.41 2.36 11.84
CA ARG A 140 1.93 3.71 11.61
C ARG A 140 1.85 4.05 10.13
N VAL A 141 1.69 5.33 9.82
CA VAL A 141 1.60 5.88 8.47
C VAL A 141 2.88 6.65 8.15
N ALA A 142 3.53 6.25 7.06
CA ALA A 142 4.60 6.98 6.40
C ALA A 142 4.03 7.73 5.18
N ILE A 143 4.45 8.97 4.99
CA ILE A 143 4.07 9.80 3.83
C ILE A 143 5.37 10.21 3.13
N PRO A 144 5.52 9.94 1.82
CA PRO A 144 6.72 10.27 1.07
C PRO A 144 6.87 11.77 0.92
N SER A 145 8.12 12.22 0.89
CA SER A 145 8.48 13.60 0.60
C SER A 145 9.79 13.66 -0.18
N ARG A 146 9.99 14.75 -0.93
CA ARG A 146 11.31 15.06 -1.48
C ARG A 146 12.23 15.56 -0.36
N ARG A 147 13.51 15.19 -0.42
CA ARG A 147 14.55 15.82 0.42
C ARG A 147 14.76 17.30 0.09
N VAL A 148 14.65 17.65 -1.19
CA VAL A 148 14.89 18.99 -1.70
C VAL A 148 13.73 19.40 -2.61
N GLY A 149 13.19 20.60 -2.35
CA GLY A 149 12.09 21.17 -3.12
C GLY A 149 10.71 20.68 -2.68
N VAL A 150 9.70 21.00 -3.49
CA VAL A 150 8.29 20.71 -3.20
C VAL A 150 7.95 19.30 -3.67
N THR A 151 7.36 18.49 -2.78
CA THR A 151 6.80 17.19 -3.14
C THR A 151 5.62 17.36 -4.11
N PRO A 152 5.68 16.80 -5.33
CA PRO A 152 4.58 16.92 -6.28
C PRO A 152 3.37 16.06 -5.86
N PRO A 153 2.15 16.38 -6.32
CA PRO A 153 0.98 15.52 -6.13
C PRO A 153 1.19 14.13 -6.75
N GLY A 154 0.77 13.09 -6.03
CA GLY A 154 0.87 11.69 -6.45
C GLY A 154 2.28 11.10 -6.25
N TYR A 155 3.16 11.80 -5.52
CA TYR A 155 4.51 11.33 -5.27
C TYR A 155 4.50 10.10 -4.37
N ASP A 156 5.21 9.05 -4.78
CA ASP A 156 5.23 7.76 -4.09
C ASP A 156 6.68 7.25 -3.86
N ALA A 157 6.80 6.02 -3.32
CA ALA A 157 8.11 5.38 -3.15
C ALA A 157 8.84 5.09 -4.47
N ARG A 158 8.10 4.86 -5.57
CA ARG A 158 8.70 4.65 -6.89
C ARG A 158 9.33 5.94 -7.40
N ASP A 159 8.69 7.09 -7.17
CA ASP A 159 9.28 8.38 -7.51
C ASP A 159 10.52 8.69 -6.66
N GLN A 160 10.50 8.38 -5.36
CA GLN A 160 11.70 8.52 -4.51
C GLN A 160 12.88 7.70 -5.01
N LEU A 161 12.64 6.45 -5.45
CA LEU A 161 13.70 5.65 -6.09
C LEU A 161 14.16 6.22 -7.43
N ARG A 162 13.24 6.71 -8.27
CA ARG A 162 13.60 7.33 -9.56
C ARG A 162 14.48 8.57 -9.36
N ASP A 163 14.24 9.31 -8.30
CA ASP A 163 15.02 10.48 -7.92
C ASP A 163 16.37 10.10 -7.25
N GLY A 164 16.68 8.79 -7.15
CA GLY A 164 17.94 8.27 -6.60
C GLY A 164 17.97 8.21 -5.07
N ASP A 165 16.83 8.30 -4.41
CA ASP A 165 16.73 8.61 -2.98
C ASP A 165 16.06 7.48 -2.18
N GLY A 166 16.65 6.28 -2.22
CA GLY A 166 16.21 5.17 -1.37
C GLY A 166 16.29 5.49 0.12
N ALA A 167 17.22 6.37 0.52
CA ALA A 167 17.33 6.82 1.89
C ALA A 167 16.11 7.66 2.34
N ALA A 168 15.42 8.37 1.44
CA ALA A 168 14.19 9.09 1.78
C ALA A 168 13.02 8.14 2.08
N ILE A 169 13.00 6.94 1.48
CA ILE A 169 12.03 5.91 1.87
C ILE A 169 12.29 5.49 3.32
N SER A 170 13.54 5.17 3.68
CA SER A 170 13.91 4.83 5.06
C SER A 170 13.56 5.96 6.03
N ALA A 171 13.88 7.21 5.68
CA ALA A 171 13.56 8.37 6.52
C ALA A 171 12.04 8.56 6.71
N ALA A 172 11.23 8.34 5.66
CA ALA A 172 9.77 8.41 5.77
C ALA A 172 9.21 7.31 6.69
N ILE A 173 9.75 6.09 6.61
CA ILE A 173 9.40 4.97 7.49
C ILE A 173 9.78 5.26 8.94
N GLU A 174 10.97 5.81 9.19
CA GLU A 174 11.41 6.22 10.52
C GLU A 174 10.56 7.37 11.09
N ALA A 175 10.12 8.28 10.22
CA ALA A 175 9.25 9.39 10.57
C ALA A 175 7.77 8.98 10.71
N ALA A 176 7.41 7.72 10.47
CA ALA A 176 6.03 7.28 10.47
C ALA A 176 5.32 7.55 11.81
N ARG A 177 4.05 7.93 11.73
CA ARG A 177 3.25 8.36 12.89
C ARG A 177 2.02 7.47 13.05
N PRO A 178 1.50 7.29 14.29
CA PRO A 178 0.19 6.68 14.47
C PRO A 178 -0.92 7.53 13.82
N ALA A 179 -2.09 6.93 13.61
CA ALA A 179 -3.16 7.54 12.81
C ALA A 179 -3.66 8.89 13.34
N ASP A 180 -3.69 9.07 14.66
CA ASP A 180 -4.12 10.27 15.37
C ASP A 180 -3.12 11.43 15.27
N LEU A 181 -1.82 11.12 15.10
CA LEU A 181 -0.75 12.10 14.94
C LEU A 181 -0.38 12.37 13.48
N THR A 182 -0.97 11.64 12.54
CA THR A 182 -0.75 11.83 11.11
C THR A 182 -1.59 13.00 10.62
N ARG A 183 -0.94 14.15 10.41
CA ARG A 183 -1.61 15.37 9.92
C ARG A 183 -1.72 15.34 8.41
N LEU A 184 -2.95 15.48 7.91
CA LEU A 184 -3.21 15.71 6.50
C LEU A 184 -3.10 17.20 6.20
N PRO A 185 -2.67 17.59 4.98
CA PRO A 185 -2.73 19.00 4.58
C PRO A 185 -4.18 19.50 4.62
N SER A 186 -4.36 20.74 5.05
CA SER A 186 -5.64 21.46 5.03
C SER A 186 -6.04 21.91 3.62
#